data_AF-A0A932RS36-F1
#
_entry.id   AF-A0A932RS36-F1
#
_cell.length_a   1.000
_cell.length_b   1.000
_cell.length_c   1.000
_cell.angle_alpha   90.00
_cell.angle_beta   90.00
_cell.angle_gamma   90.00
#
_symmetry.space_group_name_H-M   'P 1'
#
loop_
_entity.id
_entity.type
_entity.pdbx_description
1 polymer ?
#
loop_
_entity_poly.entity_id
_entity_poly.type
_entity_poly.pdbx_seq_one_letter_code
_entity_poly.pdbx_strand_id
1 'polypeptide(L)'
;MTKKSLLAVLAILCAMGLMLSLAAPAYGQAKPKDTYILKGAPMGGVKFEHKLHAERAENKCETCHHASKPEKPSEQPQQACTSCHTKTVTPPMKTNTVGAFHKNATATTGNCIDCHKAENAKDKKAPVKCMDCHKKENT
;
A
#
# COMPACT_ATOMS: atom_id res chain seq x y z
N MET A 1 -11.85 50.88 -16.24
CA MET A 1 -12.02 50.14 -14.97
C MET A 1 -11.31 50.89 -13.85
N THR A 2 -11.95 51.13 -12.71
CA THR A 2 -11.30 51.82 -11.58
C THR A 2 -10.40 50.85 -10.80
N LYS A 3 -9.36 51.34 -10.12
CA LYS A 3 -8.39 50.51 -9.35
C LYS A 3 -9.08 49.53 -8.38
N LYS A 4 -10.23 49.91 -7.81
CA LYS A 4 -11.04 49.06 -6.92
C LYS A 4 -11.67 47.88 -7.66
N SER A 5 -12.17 48.09 -8.88
CA SER A 5 -12.71 47.02 -9.72
C SER A 5 -11.62 46.07 -10.22
N LEU A 6 -10.38 46.56 -10.45
CA LEU A 6 -9.26 45.72 -10.84
C LEU A 6 -8.77 44.82 -9.69
N LEU A 7 -8.70 45.35 -8.46
CA LEU A 7 -8.34 44.58 -7.26
C LEU A 7 -9.38 43.52 -6.89
N ALA A 8 -10.67 43.82 -7.03
CA ALA A 8 -11.74 42.86 -6.79
C ALA A 8 -11.71 41.69 -7.78
N VAL A 9 -11.45 41.98 -9.06
CA VAL A 9 -11.31 40.95 -10.10
C VAL A 9 -10.07 40.07 -9.86
N LEU A 10 -8.96 40.66 -9.42
CA LEU A 10 -7.74 39.91 -9.09
C LEU A 10 -7.93 38.99 -7.88
N ALA A 11 -8.65 39.45 -6.84
CA ALA A 11 -8.96 38.65 -5.66
C ALA A 11 -9.90 37.47 -5.98
N ILE A 12 -10.90 37.68 -6.86
CA ILE A 12 -11.81 36.63 -7.31
C ILE A 12 -11.06 35.59 -8.18
N LEU A 13 -10.15 36.04 -9.06
CA LEU A 13 -9.31 35.14 -9.86
C LEU A 13 -8.34 34.32 -9.00
N CYS A 14 -7.73 34.91 -7.97
CA CYS A 14 -6.89 34.18 -7.02
C CYS A 14 -7.71 33.17 -6.19
N ALA A 15 -8.92 33.52 -5.75
CA ALA A 15 -9.80 32.61 -5.01
C ALA A 15 -10.31 31.45 -5.88
N MET A 16 -10.62 31.70 -7.15
CA MET A 16 -11.00 30.66 -8.11
C MET A 16 -9.81 29.75 -8.48
N GLY A 17 -8.61 30.30 -8.62
CA GLY A 17 -7.38 29.52 -8.84
C GLY A 17 -6.98 28.64 -7.65
N LEU A 18 -7.27 29.09 -6.42
CA LEU A 18 -7.02 28.32 -5.19
C LEU A 18 -8.06 27.21 -4.97
N MET A 19 -9.30 27.39 -5.43
CA MET A 19 -10.33 26.35 -5.41
C MET A 19 -10.10 25.25 -6.46
N LEU A 20 -9.48 25.57 -7.61
CA LEU A 20 -9.16 24.58 -8.65
C LEU A 20 -7.97 23.66 -8.29
N SER A 21 -7.16 24.01 -7.30
CA SER A 21 -6.00 23.23 -6.88
C SER A 21 -6.30 22.19 -5.78
N LEU A 22 -7.52 22.21 -5.21
CA LEU A 22 -7.95 21.25 -4.19
C LEU A 22 -8.65 20.01 -4.76
N ALA A 23 -8.95 20.00 -6.06
CA ALA A 23 -9.44 18.83 -6.76
C ALA A 23 -8.36 18.32 -7.73
N ALA A 24 -7.24 17.85 -7.18
CA ALA A 24 -6.43 16.89 -7.93
C ALA A 24 -7.33 15.68 -8.17
N PRO A 25 -7.74 15.40 -9.41
CA PRO A 25 -8.57 14.25 -9.60
C PRO A 25 -7.72 13.00 -9.37
N ALA A 26 -8.28 12.02 -8.67
CA ALA A 26 -7.74 10.67 -8.58
C ALA A 26 -7.79 9.92 -9.95
N TYR A 27 -7.62 10.63 -11.07
CA TYR A 27 -7.54 10.05 -12.41
C TYR A 27 -6.16 9.42 -12.57
N GLY A 28 -6.12 8.08 -12.62
CA GLY A 28 -4.96 7.35 -13.11
C GLY A 28 -4.65 6.03 -12.40
N GLN A 29 -5.28 5.72 -11.27
CA GLN A 29 -5.06 4.43 -10.63
C GLN A 29 -5.84 3.33 -11.38
N ALA A 30 -5.12 2.42 -12.03
CA ALA A 30 -5.71 1.22 -12.61
C ALA A 30 -6.46 0.45 -11.51
N LYS A 31 -7.68 -0.01 -11.81
CA LYS A 31 -8.46 -0.81 -10.86
C LYS A 31 -7.62 -2.02 -10.42
N PRO A 32 -7.41 -2.25 -9.12
CA PRO A 32 -6.65 -3.40 -8.65
C PRO A 32 -7.39 -4.69 -9.03
N LYS A 33 -6.63 -5.77 -9.25
CA LYS A 33 -7.18 -7.12 -9.34
C LYS A 33 -7.78 -7.51 -8.00
N ASP A 34 -8.83 -8.33 -8.03
CA ASP A 34 -9.45 -8.85 -6.81
C ASP A 34 -8.48 -9.77 -6.05
N THR A 35 -7.66 -10.53 -6.78
CA THR A 35 -6.73 -11.52 -6.22
C THR A 35 -5.34 -11.39 -6.84
N TYR A 36 -4.30 -11.56 -6.02
CA TYR A 36 -2.90 -11.63 -6.41
C TYR A 36 -2.26 -12.90 -5.84
N ILE A 37 -1.26 -13.44 -6.54
CA ILE A 37 -0.34 -14.44 -5.96
C ILE A 37 0.97 -13.71 -5.62
N LEU A 38 1.21 -13.50 -4.33
CA LEU A 38 2.45 -12.96 -3.83
C LEU A 38 3.51 -14.06 -3.88
N LYS A 39 4.29 -14.09 -4.96
CA LYS A 39 5.33 -15.09 -5.19
C LYS A 39 6.49 -14.87 -4.22
N GLY A 40 6.96 -15.95 -3.59
CA GLY A 40 8.08 -15.92 -2.67
C GLY A 40 8.75 -17.27 -2.56
N ALA A 41 10.03 -17.26 -2.18
CA ALA A 41 10.81 -18.46 -1.87
C ALA A 41 11.26 -18.38 -0.40
N PRO A 42 11.46 -19.52 0.29
CA PRO A 42 11.36 -20.89 -0.23
C PRO A 42 9.95 -21.51 -0.14
N MET A 43 9.02 -20.89 0.58
CA MET A 43 7.73 -21.51 0.94
C MET A 43 6.64 -21.45 -0.15
N GLY A 44 6.93 -20.86 -1.31
CA GLY A 44 5.97 -20.72 -2.40
C GLY A 44 5.05 -19.50 -2.27
N GLY A 45 4.10 -19.39 -3.20
CA GLY A 45 3.21 -18.24 -3.31
C GLY A 45 2.19 -18.15 -2.18
N VAL A 46 1.73 -16.93 -1.91
CA VAL A 46 0.59 -16.66 -1.03
C VAL A 46 -0.51 -15.99 -1.85
N LYS A 47 -1.70 -16.61 -1.87
CA LYS A 47 -2.87 -15.98 -2.46
C LYS A 47 -3.36 -14.84 -1.57
N PHE A 48 -3.44 -13.66 -2.15
CA PHE A 48 -3.87 -12.42 -1.50
C PHE A 48 -5.13 -11.88 -2.17
N GLU A 49 -6.26 -11.96 -1.46
CA GLU A 49 -7.55 -11.42 -1.91
C GLU A 49 -7.61 -9.91 -1.59
N HIS A 50 -7.08 -9.08 -2.47
CA HIS A 50 -6.92 -7.64 -2.26
C HIS A 50 -8.24 -6.93 -1.95
N LYS A 51 -9.34 -7.28 -2.63
CA LYS A 51 -10.65 -6.68 -2.35
C LYS A 51 -11.08 -6.88 -0.89
N LEU A 52 -10.95 -8.10 -0.37
CA LEU A 52 -11.32 -8.43 1.01
C LEU A 52 -10.42 -7.71 2.02
N HIS A 53 -9.13 -7.56 1.72
CA HIS A 53 -8.20 -6.86 2.62
C HIS A 53 -8.43 -5.35 2.60
N ALA A 54 -8.75 -4.76 1.45
CA ALA A 54 -9.12 -3.36 1.35
C ALA A 54 -10.37 -3.07 2.20
N GLU A 55 -11.41 -3.90 2.09
CA GLU A 55 -12.63 -3.76 2.89
C GLU A 55 -12.35 -3.91 4.40
N ARG A 56 -11.56 -4.91 4.81
CA ARG A 56 -11.19 -5.13 6.22
C ARG A 56 -10.29 -4.03 6.78
N ALA A 57 -9.49 -3.40 5.93
CA ALA A 57 -8.69 -2.23 6.29
C ALA A 57 -9.47 -0.92 6.19
N GLU A 58 -10.80 -0.96 6.02
CA GLU A 58 -11.65 0.24 5.88
C GLU A 58 -11.20 1.14 4.72
N ASN A 59 -10.67 0.55 3.65
CA ASN A 59 -10.05 1.23 2.50
C ASN A 59 -8.87 2.16 2.85
N LYS A 60 -8.23 1.97 4.01
CA LYS A 60 -6.98 2.63 4.39
C LYS A 60 -5.82 1.96 3.66
N CYS A 61 -5.61 2.33 2.40
CA CYS A 61 -4.58 1.79 1.50
C CYS A 61 -3.18 1.81 2.12
N GLU A 62 -2.88 2.83 2.93
CA GLU A 62 -1.63 3.05 3.64
C GLU A 62 -1.31 1.98 4.68
N THR A 63 -2.31 1.19 5.10
CA THR A 63 -2.13 0.01 5.95
C THR A 63 -1.15 -0.99 5.33
N CYS A 64 -1.10 -1.05 4.00
CA CYS A 64 -0.16 -1.92 3.26
C CYS A 64 0.77 -1.10 2.34
N HIS A 65 0.22 -0.15 1.58
CA HIS A 65 0.96 0.76 0.71
C HIS A 65 1.51 1.95 1.50
N HIS A 66 2.52 1.68 2.31
CA HIS A 66 3.20 2.70 3.08
C HIS A 66 3.91 3.73 2.17
N ALA A 67 4.14 4.93 2.70
CA ALA A 67 4.95 5.92 2.02
C ALA A 67 6.35 5.39 1.74
N SER A 68 6.84 5.62 0.53
CA SER A 68 8.25 5.39 0.17
C SER A 68 9.15 6.40 0.84
N LYS A 69 10.44 6.06 0.97
CA LYS A 69 11.44 7.02 1.45
C LYS A 69 11.97 7.89 0.31
N PRO A 70 12.48 9.11 0.59
CA PRO A 70 13.01 10.00 -0.44
C PRO A 70 14.14 9.38 -1.28
N GLU A 71 14.93 8.45 -0.72
CA GLU A 71 16.04 7.83 -1.42
C GLU A 71 15.58 6.83 -2.50
N LYS A 72 14.36 6.32 -2.40
CA LYS A 72 13.72 5.45 -3.41
C LYS A 72 12.21 5.75 -3.43
N PRO A 73 11.80 6.84 -4.10
CA PRO A 73 10.40 7.23 -4.17
C PRO A 73 9.60 6.22 -5.00
N SER A 74 8.33 6.04 -4.64
CA SER A 74 7.38 5.31 -5.46
C SER A 74 7.08 6.07 -6.75
N GLU A 75 7.00 5.35 -7.86
CA GLU A 75 6.68 5.93 -9.18
C GLU A 75 5.16 6.01 -9.41
N GLN A 76 4.36 5.43 -8.50
CA GLN A 76 2.90 5.47 -8.47
C GLN A 76 2.41 5.53 -7.02
N PRO A 77 1.22 6.10 -6.75
CA PRO A 77 0.60 6.08 -5.42
C PRO A 77 0.54 4.70 -4.77
N GLN A 78 0.23 3.66 -5.56
CA GLN A 78 0.29 2.26 -5.14
C GLN A 78 1.15 1.46 -6.13
N GLN A 79 2.13 0.74 -5.60
CA GLN A 79 3.06 -0.10 -6.36
C GLN A 79 3.16 -1.50 -5.76
N ALA A 80 3.48 -2.48 -6.60
CA ALA A 80 3.76 -3.82 -6.13
C ALA A 80 4.97 -3.79 -5.18
N CYS A 81 4.89 -4.50 -4.05
CA CYS A 81 5.97 -4.57 -3.06
C CYS A 81 7.29 -4.99 -3.71
N THR A 82 7.22 -5.91 -4.68
CA THR A 82 8.37 -6.48 -5.40
C THR A 82 9.07 -5.51 -6.35
N SER A 83 8.48 -4.34 -6.64
CA SER A 83 9.14 -3.29 -7.43
C SER A 83 10.32 -2.65 -6.69
N CYS A 84 10.29 -2.66 -5.34
CA CYS A 84 11.39 -2.17 -4.50
C CYS A 84 11.97 -3.26 -3.60
N HIS A 85 11.13 -4.10 -3.00
CA HIS A 85 11.55 -5.21 -2.15
C HIS A 85 11.83 -6.44 -3.01
N THR A 86 13.05 -6.54 -3.54
CA THR A 86 13.49 -7.64 -4.39
C THR A 86 14.10 -8.78 -3.59
N LYS A 87 14.36 -9.94 -4.22
CA LYS A 87 15.00 -11.10 -3.56
C LYS A 87 16.37 -10.73 -2.99
N THR A 88 17.17 -10.03 -3.78
CA THR A 88 18.45 -9.47 -3.35
C THR A 88 18.22 -8.06 -2.87
N VAL A 89 18.70 -7.73 -1.66
CA VAL A 89 18.65 -6.36 -1.15
C VAL A 89 19.68 -5.53 -1.89
N THR A 90 19.24 -4.42 -2.49
CA THR A 90 20.10 -3.45 -3.17
C THR A 90 19.94 -2.08 -2.51
N PRO A 91 21.02 -1.31 -2.29
CA PRO A 91 20.89 0.03 -1.75
C PRO A 91 19.94 0.89 -2.61
N PRO A 92 19.09 1.75 -2.01
CA PRO A 92 19.02 2.09 -0.59
C PRO A 92 18.08 1.18 0.25
N MET A 93 17.57 0.08 -0.33
CA MET A 93 16.64 -0.80 0.36
C MET A 93 17.33 -1.54 1.52
N LYS A 94 16.57 -1.80 2.58
CA LYS A 94 17.05 -2.53 3.78
C LYS A 94 16.43 -3.91 3.94
N THR A 95 15.39 -4.21 3.18
CA THR A 95 14.64 -5.47 3.27
C THR A 95 14.46 -6.07 1.89
N ASN A 96 14.55 -7.40 1.83
CA ASN A 96 14.20 -8.18 0.65
C ASN A 96 12.68 -8.45 0.61
N THR A 97 12.23 -9.20 -0.40
CA THR A 97 10.83 -9.67 -0.50
C THR A 97 10.31 -10.29 0.79
N VAL A 98 11.08 -11.20 1.41
CA VAL A 98 10.66 -11.88 2.64
C VAL A 98 10.59 -10.88 3.80
N GLY A 99 11.61 -10.04 3.97
CA GLY A 99 11.70 -9.03 5.01
C GLY A 99 10.64 -7.93 4.93
N ALA A 100 10.04 -7.73 3.75
CA ALA A 100 8.89 -6.84 3.58
C ALA A 100 7.60 -7.38 4.23
N PHE A 101 7.48 -8.71 4.33
CA PHE A 101 6.30 -9.36 4.92
C PHE A 101 6.56 -9.90 6.32
N HIS A 102 7.74 -10.46 6.56
CA HIS A 102 8.16 -11.12 7.80
C HIS A 102 9.33 -10.35 8.43
N LYS A 103 9.10 -9.71 9.58
CA LYS A 103 10.07 -8.83 10.24
C LYS A 103 11.11 -9.58 11.08
N ASN A 104 10.95 -10.87 11.31
CA ASN A 104 11.89 -11.70 12.07
C ASN A 104 12.16 -13.04 11.39
N ALA A 105 13.22 -13.72 11.84
CA ALA A 105 13.67 -15.00 11.27
C ALA A 105 12.63 -16.12 11.40
N THR A 106 11.75 -16.06 12.40
CA THR A 106 10.71 -17.07 12.65
C THR A 106 9.39 -16.76 11.94
N ALA A 107 9.32 -15.66 11.17
CA ALA A 107 8.12 -15.21 10.47
C ALA A 107 6.88 -15.05 11.38
N THR A 108 7.10 -14.74 12.66
CA THR A 108 6.01 -14.56 13.63
C THR A 108 5.58 -13.11 13.77
N THR A 109 6.30 -12.15 13.17
CA THR A 109 5.94 -10.73 13.14
C THR A 109 6.05 -10.16 11.73
N GLY A 110 5.33 -9.07 11.45
CA GLY A 110 5.31 -8.41 10.14
C GLY A 110 3.91 -8.00 9.68
N ASN A 111 3.84 -7.30 8.55
CA ASN A 111 2.63 -6.57 8.15
C ASN A 111 1.35 -7.44 8.13
N CYS A 112 1.45 -8.64 7.56
CA CYS A 112 0.28 -9.54 7.47
C CYS A 112 -0.07 -10.15 8.83
N ILE A 113 0.92 -10.75 9.50
CA ILE A 113 0.69 -11.54 10.71
C ILE A 113 0.38 -10.67 11.93
N ASP A 114 0.93 -9.46 12.02
CA ASP A 114 0.66 -8.54 13.12
C ASP A 114 -0.81 -8.11 13.09
N CYS A 115 -1.34 -7.75 11.92
CA CYS A 115 -2.75 -7.43 11.73
C CYS A 115 -3.65 -8.65 12.02
N HIS A 116 -3.32 -9.82 11.47
CA HIS A 116 -4.09 -11.03 11.71
C HIS A 116 -4.14 -11.42 13.20
N LYS A 117 -3.03 -11.27 13.93
CA LYS A 117 -2.98 -11.48 15.38
C LYS A 117 -3.86 -10.48 16.13
N ALA A 118 -3.81 -9.20 15.75
CA ALA A 118 -4.65 -8.16 16.33
C ALA A 118 -6.15 -8.44 16.09
N GLU A 119 -6.52 -8.94 14.92
CA GLU A 119 -7.89 -9.36 14.62
C GLU A 119 -8.29 -10.62 15.38
N ASN A 120 -7.38 -11.59 15.53
CA ASN A 120 -7.66 -12.80 16.32
C ASN A 120 -7.87 -12.50 17.82
N ALA A 121 -7.24 -11.45 18.34
CA ALA A 121 -7.52 -10.94 19.69
C ALA A 121 -8.94 -10.36 19.83
N LYS A 122 -9.63 -10.09 18.72
CA LYS A 122 -11.05 -9.69 18.63
C LYS A 122 -11.94 -10.85 18.18
N ASP A 123 -11.53 -12.08 18.49
CA ASP A 123 -12.21 -13.34 18.15
C ASP A 123 -12.42 -13.58 16.64
N LYS A 124 -11.59 -12.95 15.80
CA LYS A 124 -11.53 -13.31 14.37
C LYS A 124 -10.69 -14.57 14.17
N LYS A 125 -10.84 -15.18 13.00
CA LYS A 125 -10.14 -16.41 12.59
C LYS A 125 -9.23 -16.13 11.39
N ALA A 126 -8.38 -15.11 11.52
CA ALA A 126 -7.38 -14.76 10.54
C ALA A 126 -6.20 -15.76 10.56
N PRO A 127 -5.63 -16.09 9.39
CA PRO A 127 -4.58 -17.09 9.27
C PRO A 127 -3.26 -16.60 9.90
N VAL A 128 -2.63 -17.41 10.73
CA VAL A 128 -1.38 -17.04 11.44
C VAL A 128 -0.35 -18.16 11.44
N LYS A 129 -0.70 -19.37 11.01
CA LYS A 129 0.25 -20.48 10.84
C LYS A 129 0.84 -20.43 9.44
N CYS A 130 2.06 -20.94 9.28
CA CYS A 130 2.78 -20.90 8.02
C CYS A 130 1.95 -21.44 6.84
N MET A 131 1.29 -22.58 7.04
CA MET A 131 0.50 -23.27 6.01
C MET A 131 -0.90 -22.68 5.79
N ASP A 132 -1.35 -21.77 6.65
CA ASP A 132 -2.62 -21.08 6.42
C ASP A 132 -2.50 -20.10 5.23
N CYS A 133 -1.30 -19.55 5.02
CA CYS A 133 -0.95 -18.62 3.94
C CYS A 133 -0.17 -19.32 2.80
N HIS A 134 0.89 -20.07 3.15
CA HIS A 134 1.77 -20.76 2.19
C HIS A 134 1.20 -22.12 1.79
N LYS A 135 0.11 -22.10 1.03
CA LYS A 135 -0.52 -23.31 0.51
C LYS A 135 0.21 -23.80 -0.74
N LYS A 136 0.43 -25.10 -0.85
CA LYS A 136 1.07 -25.74 -2.02
C LYS A 136 0.39 -25.39 -3.34
N GLU A 137 -0.93 -25.21 -3.33
CA GLU A 137 -1.73 -24.82 -4.51
C GLU A 137 -1.40 -23.44 -5.08
N ASN A 138 -0.68 -22.59 -4.35
CA ASN A 138 -0.28 -21.25 -4.78
C ASN A 138 1.10 -21.20 -5.44
N THR A 139 1.76 -22.35 -5.62
CA THR A 139 3.16 -22.46 -6.06
C THR A 139 3.29 -22.78 -7.53
#